data_AF-A0A2I0NXC2-F1
#
_entry.id   AF-A0A2I0NXC2-F1
#
_cell.length_a   1.000
_cell.length_b   1.000
_cell.length_c   1.000
_cell.angle_alpha   90.00
_cell.angle_beta   90.00
_cell.angle_gamma   90.00
#
_symmetry.space_group_name_H-M   'P 1'
#
loop_
_entity.id
_entity.type
_entity.pdbx_description
1 polymer ?
#
loop_
_entity_poly.entity_id
_entity_poly.type
_entity_poly.pdbx_seq_one_letter_code
_entity_poly.pdbx_strand_id
1 'polypeptide(L)'
;MTQFKDSALDSASVQENILIENAAQALDERRDAGLEGLVGGLDSVIIAAEIDQLVPAVYELLRYTGLACTEAFFDADSQSYVLSVPGSASVIVRSQDSAQNPFAGANKGRLTGPLPNTRLESFVFTTPDIQEYVTIQKERGI
;
A
#
# COMPACT_ATOMS: atom_id res chain seq x y z
N MET A 1 -33.26 -10.36 -22.09
CA MET A 1 -32.75 -9.14 -21.43
C MET A 1 -31.33 -9.46 -20.95
N THR A 2 -30.40 -9.59 -21.90
CA THR A 2 -29.13 -10.32 -21.73
C THR A 2 -27.97 -9.59 -22.42
N GLN A 3 -27.94 -8.26 -22.36
CA GLN A 3 -26.91 -7.42 -23.01
C GLN A 3 -25.93 -6.76 -22.02
N PHE A 4 -26.24 -6.76 -20.72
CA PHE A 4 -25.41 -6.07 -19.72
C PHE A 4 -24.20 -6.87 -19.22
N LYS A 5 -24.13 -8.19 -19.50
CA LYS A 5 -23.08 -9.06 -18.96
C LYS A 5 -21.83 -9.10 -19.86
N ASP A 6 -22.01 -8.95 -21.17
CA ASP A 6 -20.90 -8.98 -22.14
C ASP A 6 -20.07 -7.69 -22.13
N SER A 7 -20.70 -6.51 -21.96
CA SER A 7 -19.95 -5.24 -21.92
C SER A 7 -19.07 -5.07 -20.69
N ALA A 8 -19.43 -5.71 -19.57
CA ALA A 8 -18.64 -5.69 -18.34
C ALA A 8 -17.39 -6.59 -18.44
N LEU A 9 -17.51 -7.72 -19.16
CA LEU A 9 -16.40 -8.63 -19.44
C LEU A 9 -15.43 -8.02 -20.47
N ASP A 10 -15.95 -7.34 -21.50
CA ASP A 10 -15.13 -6.62 -22.49
C ASP A 10 -14.41 -5.40 -21.89
N SER A 11 -15.01 -4.72 -20.92
CA SER A 11 -14.32 -3.61 -20.23
C SER A 11 -13.25 -4.09 -19.25
N ALA A 12 -13.47 -5.21 -18.57
CA ALA A 12 -12.47 -5.83 -17.71
C ALA A 12 -11.25 -6.31 -18.52
N SER A 13 -11.45 -6.91 -19.69
CA SER A 13 -10.35 -7.36 -20.55
C SER A 13 -9.52 -6.19 -21.12
N VAL A 14 -10.16 -5.07 -21.44
CA VAL A 14 -9.45 -3.84 -21.85
C VAL A 14 -8.62 -3.27 -20.70
N GLN A 15 -9.16 -3.23 -19.47
CA GLN A 15 -8.42 -2.78 -18.29
C GLN A 15 -7.23 -3.70 -17.97
N GLU A 16 -7.42 -5.01 -18.10
CA GLU A 16 -6.35 -6.00 -17.91
C GLU A 16 -5.21 -5.78 -18.90
N ASN A 17 -5.52 -5.57 -20.19
CA ASN A 17 -4.50 -5.28 -21.20
C ASN A 17 -3.73 -4.00 -20.90
N ILE A 18 -4.42 -2.93 -20.48
CA ILE A 18 -3.77 -1.67 -20.05
C ILE A 18 -2.84 -1.91 -18.86
N LEU A 19 -3.25 -2.73 -17.89
CA LEU A 19 -2.43 -3.10 -16.74
C LEU A 19 -1.17 -3.86 -17.16
N ILE A 20 -1.29 -4.80 -18.10
CA ILE A 20 -0.17 -5.58 -18.63
C ILE A 20 0.83 -4.66 -19.36
N GLU A 21 0.33 -3.77 -20.22
CA GLU A 21 1.17 -2.81 -20.96
C GLU A 21 1.89 -1.85 -20.00
N ASN A 22 1.18 -1.27 -19.03
CA ASN A 22 1.77 -0.39 -18.03
C ASN A 22 2.80 -1.13 -17.16
N ALA A 23 2.55 -2.40 -16.83
CA ALA A 23 3.50 -3.21 -16.08
C ALA A 23 4.78 -3.47 -16.90
N ALA A 24 4.66 -3.77 -18.19
CA ALA A 24 5.80 -3.93 -19.09
C ALA A 24 6.62 -2.63 -19.17
N GLN A 25 5.96 -1.50 -19.36
CA GLN A 25 6.63 -0.19 -19.39
C GLN A 25 7.35 0.10 -18.06
N ALA A 26 6.71 -0.14 -16.92
CA ALA A 26 7.33 0.08 -15.61
C ALA A 26 8.56 -0.82 -15.37
N LEU A 27 8.59 -2.03 -15.95
CA LEU A 27 9.76 -2.91 -15.90
C LEU A 27 10.89 -2.38 -16.76
N ASP A 28 10.60 -1.93 -17.99
CA ASP A 28 11.59 -1.32 -18.88
C ASP A 28 12.18 -0.05 -18.27
N GLU A 29 11.35 0.83 -17.71
CA GLU A 29 11.81 2.05 -17.03
C GLU A 29 12.71 1.76 -15.81
N ARG A 30 12.42 0.67 -15.06
CA ARG A 30 13.28 0.25 -13.95
C ARG A 30 14.63 -0.25 -14.45
N ARG A 31 14.65 -1.06 -15.50
CA ARG A 31 15.88 -1.54 -16.12
C ARG A 31 16.72 -0.37 -16.64
N ASP A 32 16.10 0.52 -17.40
CA ASP A 32 16.79 1.67 -17.99
C ASP A 32 17.31 2.64 -16.92
N ALA A 33 16.65 2.70 -15.76
CA ALA A 33 17.10 3.45 -14.59
C ALA A 33 18.16 2.72 -13.74
N GLY A 34 18.56 1.50 -14.08
CA GLY A 34 19.51 0.70 -13.29
C GLY A 34 18.94 0.14 -11.98
N LEU A 35 17.61 0.14 -11.82
CA LEU A 35 16.92 -0.40 -10.63
C LEU A 35 16.59 -1.90 -10.74
N GLU A 36 16.89 -2.53 -11.87
CA GLU A 36 16.68 -3.96 -12.05
C GLU A 36 17.52 -4.75 -11.03
N GLY A 37 16.87 -5.66 -10.31
CA GLY A 37 17.49 -6.43 -9.23
C GLY A 37 17.63 -5.69 -7.89
N LEU A 38 17.46 -4.36 -7.86
CA LEU A 38 17.52 -3.56 -6.62
C LEU A 38 16.18 -3.47 -5.90
N VAL A 39 15.05 -3.75 -6.57
CA VAL A 39 13.73 -3.83 -5.95
C VAL A 39 13.31 -5.30 -5.81
N GLY A 40 13.24 -5.77 -4.57
CA GLY A 40 12.78 -7.10 -4.22
C GLY A 40 11.25 -7.18 -4.07
N GLY A 41 10.81 -8.21 -3.36
CA GLY A 41 9.39 -8.43 -3.08
C GLY A 41 8.81 -7.40 -2.12
N LEU A 42 7.47 -7.28 -2.15
CA LEU A 42 6.71 -6.53 -1.16
C LEU A 42 6.92 -7.16 0.22
N ASP A 43 7.49 -6.38 1.13
CA ASP A 43 7.74 -6.79 2.51
C ASP A 43 6.53 -6.50 3.39
N SER A 44 6.03 -5.27 3.29
CA SER A 44 4.91 -4.82 4.10
C SER A 44 4.12 -3.69 3.44
N VAL A 45 2.88 -3.54 3.89
CA VAL A 45 2.04 -2.39 3.59
C VAL A 45 1.67 -1.69 4.88
N ILE A 46 1.64 -0.36 4.83
CA ILE A 46 1.28 0.47 5.98
C ILE A 46 -0.10 1.06 5.73
N ILE A 47 -1.02 0.80 6.65
CA ILE A 47 -2.35 1.41 6.71
C ILE A 47 -2.36 2.39 7.87
N ALA A 48 -2.52 3.68 7.55
CA ALA A 48 -2.76 4.70 8.55
C ALA A 48 -4.24 4.69 8.94
N ALA A 49 -4.52 4.70 10.24
CA ALA A 49 -5.86 4.78 10.81
C ALA A 49 -5.91 5.91 11.85
N GLU A 50 -7.08 6.53 12.00
CA GLU A 50 -7.31 7.41 13.15
C GLU A 50 -7.25 6.62 14.46
N ILE A 51 -6.90 7.30 15.55
CA ILE A 51 -6.61 6.64 16.83
C ILE A 51 -7.80 5.84 17.36
N ASP A 52 -9.01 6.35 17.14
CA ASP A 52 -10.29 5.71 17.49
C ASP A 52 -10.68 4.59 16.51
N GLN A 53 -10.05 4.54 15.34
CA GLN A 53 -10.29 3.55 14.28
C GLN A 53 -9.22 2.46 14.20
N LEU A 54 -8.06 2.65 14.84
CA LEU A 54 -6.93 1.71 14.79
C LEU A 54 -7.32 0.30 15.20
N VAL A 55 -7.84 0.15 16.42
CA VAL A 55 -8.21 -1.16 16.97
C VAL A 55 -9.37 -1.79 16.17
N PRO A 56 -10.46 -1.06 15.84
CA PRO A 56 -11.49 -1.57 14.92
C PRO A 56 -10.94 -2.09 13.58
N ALA A 57 -10.04 -1.35 12.94
CA ALA A 57 -9.44 -1.73 11.66
C ALA A 57 -8.60 -3.01 11.78
N VAL A 58 -7.83 -3.15 12.86
CA VAL A 58 -7.08 -4.38 13.17
C VAL A 58 -8.01 -5.58 13.30
N TYR A 59 -9.10 -5.46 14.08
CA TYR A 59 -10.05 -6.55 14.26
C TYR A 59 -10.73 -6.95 12.95
N GLU A 60 -11.09 -5.99 12.10
CA GLU A 60 -11.69 -6.26 10.80
C GLU A 60 -10.75 -7.09 9.92
N LEU A 61 -9.47 -6.71 9.86
CA LEU A 61 -8.46 -7.43 9.09
C LEU A 61 -8.24 -8.84 9.64
N LEU A 62 -8.04 -8.99 10.96
CA LEU A 62 -7.87 -10.30 11.59
C LEU A 62 -9.07 -11.22 11.31
N ARG A 63 -10.29 -10.67 11.30
CA ARG A 63 -11.52 -11.44 11.10
C ARG A 63 -11.66 -12.00 9.68
N TYR A 64 -11.24 -11.24 8.66
CA TYR A 64 -11.58 -11.57 7.27
C TYR A 64 -10.39 -11.96 6.37
N THR A 65 -9.15 -11.78 6.84
CA THR A 65 -7.96 -12.01 5.99
C THR A 65 -7.14 -13.25 6.38
N GLY A 66 -7.39 -13.83 7.56
CA GLY A 66 -6.58 -14.93 8.08
C GLY A 66 -5.20 -14.53 8.57
N LEU A 67 -4.89 -13.23 8.59
CA LEU A 67 -3.68 -12.70 9.22
C LEU A 67 -3.74 -12.89 10.74
N ALA A 68 -2.58 -13.01 11.37
CA ALA A 68 -2.43 -13.01 12.82
C ALA A 68 -1.68 -11.75 13.27
N CYS A 69 -2.04 -11.22 14.44
CA CYS A 69 -1.25 -10.15 15.06
C CYS A 69 0.05 -10.78 15.60
N THR A 70 1.18 -10.43 15.00
CA THR A 70 2.50 -10.95 15.39
C THR A 70 3.20 -10.02 16.37
N GLU A 71 3.03 -8.70 16.20
CA GLU A 71 3.72 -7.69 17.00
C GLU A 71 2.84 -6.46 17.21
N ALA A 72 3.12 -5.70 18.27
CA ALA A 72 2.48 -4.43 18.55
C ALA A 72 3.49 -3.46 19.17
N PHE A 73 3.50 -2.22 18.69
CA PHE A 73 4.42 -1.16 19.10
C PHE A 73 3.63 0.05 19.58
N PHE A 74 4.01 0.57 20.74
CA PHE A 74 3.35 1.71 21.37
C PHE A 74 4.41 2.71 21.83
N ASP A 75 4.34 3.90 21.27
CA ASP A 75 5.16 5.05 21.64
C ASP A 75 4.25 6.19 22.13
N ALA A 76 4.84 7.26 22.64
CA ALA A 76 4.09 8.41 23.17
C ALA A 76 3.09 8.98 22.14
N ASP A 77 3.47 9.01 20.86
CA ASP A 77 2.71 9.65 19.79
C ASP A 77 2.19 8.68 18.73
N SER A 78 2.43 7.37 18.88
CA SER A 78 2.01 6.39 17.87
C SER A 78 1.72 5.01 18.42
N GLN A 79 0.78 4.33 17.75
CA GLN A 79 0.40 2.95 18.05
C GLN A 79 0.37 2.16 16.75
N SER A 80 1.00 0.98 16.73
CA SER A 80 1.08 0.14 15.52
C SER A 80 0.86 -1.33 15.86
N TYR A 81 0.19 -2.04 14.97
CA TYR A 81 0.02 -3.49 15.01
C TYR A 81 0.55 -4.09 13.72
N VAL A 82 1.31 -5.17 13.82
CA VAL A 82 1.82 -5.92 12.67
C VAL A 82 0.98 -7.18 12.53
N LEU A 83 0.32 -7.32 11.38
CA LEU A 83 -0.52 -8.44 11.03
C LEU A 83 0.16 -9.24 9.91
N SER A 84 0.43 -10.52 10.14
CA SER A 84 1.22 -11.32 9.20
C SER A 84 0.80 -12.78 9.19
N VAL A 85 1.17 -13.48 8.13
CA VAL A 85 1.14 -14.93 8.00
C VAL A 85 2.42 -15.39 7.29
N PRO A 86 3.01 -16.54 7.64
CA PRO A 86 4.25 -16.98 7.00
C PRO A 86 4.15 -17.04 5.47
N GLY A 87 5.13 -16.43 4.79
CA GLY A 87 5.21 -16.41 3.33
C GLY A 87 4.41 -15.29 2.64
N SER A 88 3.80 -14.37 3.39
CA SER A 88 3.16 -13.18 2.83
C SER A 88 3.86 -11.89 3.26
N ALA A 89 3.56 -10.80 2.55
CA ALA A 89 3.83 -9.46 3.06
C ALA A 89 3.04 -9.21 4.36
N SER A 90 3.59 -8.39 5.24
CA SER A 90 2.91 -7.97 6.48
C SER A 90 2.01 -6.76 6.25
N VAL A 91 0.91 -6.66 7.00
CA VAL A 91 0.05 -5.48 7.05
C VAL A 91 0.28 -4.79 8.38
N ILE A 92 0.83 -3.58 8.32
CA ILE A 92 1.07 -2.74 9.49
C ILE A 92 -0.07 -1.74 9.57
N VAL A 93 -0.90 -1.84 10.60
CA VAL A 93 -1.95 -0.84 10.87
C VAL A 93 -1.41 0.08 11.95
N ARG A 94 -1.33 1.38 11.66
CA ARG A 94 -0.76 2.36 12.58
C ARG A 94 -1.65 3.57 12.76
N SER A 95 -1.54 4.21 13.91
CA SER A 95 -2.05 5.53 14.18
C SER A 95 -0.92 6.41 14.72
N GLN A 96 -0.96 7.69 14.37
CA GLN A 96 -0.02 8.71 14.85
C GLN A 96 -0.81 9.97 15.19
N ASP A 97 -0.45 10.64 16.29
CA ASP A 97 -1.12 11.88 16.70
C ASP A 97 -0.92 12.96 15.62
N SER A 98 -2.04 13.40 15.04
CA SER A 98 -2.04 14.00 13.71
C SER A 98 -1.78 15.49 13.77
N ALA A 99 -0.51 15.88 13.77
CA ALA A 99 -0.10 17.23 13.38
C ALA A 99 0.58 17.27 11.99
N GLN A 100 0.98 16.13 11.42
CA GLN A 100 1.88 16.09 10.27
C GLN A 100 1.49 15.11 9.14
N ASN A 101 0.23 14.69 9.00
CA ASN A 101 -0.14 13.87 7.83
C ASN A 101 -0.01 14.71 6.54
N PRO A 102 1.01 14.48 5.68
CA PRO A 102 1.24 15.32 4.51
C PRO A 102 0.17 15.12 3.43
N PHE A 103 -0.65 14.07 3.55
CA PHE A 103 -1.72 13.72 2.62
C PHE A 103 -3.11 14.15 3.12
N ALA A 104 -3.21 14.83 4.26
CA ALA A 104 -4.50 15.23 4.84
C ALA A 104 -5.40 16.02 3.87
N GLY A 105 -4.80 16.84 3.01
CA GLY A 105 -5.52 17.59 1.97
C GLY A 105 -6.00 16.73 0.81
N ALA A 106 -5.25 15.69 0.43
CA ALA A 106 -5.60 14.79 -0.67
C ALA A 106 -6.61 13.70 -0.25
N ASN A 107 -6.61 13.32 1.03
CA ASN A 107 -7.42 12.20 1.49
C ASN A 107 -8.93 12.49 1.58
N LYS A 108 -9.33 13.76 1.58
CA LYS A 108 -10.72 14.22 1.71
C LYS A 108 -11.27 14.68 0.36
N GLY A 109 -11.81 13.74 -0.41
CA GLY A 109 -12.55 14.01 -1.63
C GLY A 109 -14.06 14.12 -1.39
N ARG A 110 -14.83 14.50 -2.42
CA ARG A 110 -16.30 14.63 -2.34
C ARG A 110 -16.99 13.35 -1.85
N LEU A 111 -16.48 12.18 -2.24
CA LEU A 111 -17.06 10.87 -1.89
C LEU A 111 -16.47 10.26 -0.61
N THR A 112 -15.28 10.69 -0.20
CA THR A 112 -14.52 10.08 0.90
C THR A 112 -14.43 10.97 2.14
N GLY A 113 -14.80 12.25 2.03
CA GLY A 113 -14.76 13.23 3.10
C GLY A 113 -15.57 12.86 4.35
N PRO A 114 -16.77 12.23 4.23
CA PRO A 114 -17.53 11.77 5.38
C PRO A 114 -17.06 10.44 5.99
N LEU A 115 -16.17 9.71 5.31
CA LEU A 115 -15.68 8.40 5.77
C LEU A 115 -14.45 8.57 6.67
N PRO A 116 -14.15 7.58 7.52
CA PRO A 116 -12.86 7.51 8.20
C PRO A 116 -11.71 7.69 7.21
N ASN A 117 -10.72 8.44 7.62
CA ASN A 117 -9.47 8.72 6.94
C ASN A 117 -8.44 7.58 7.09
N THR A 118 -8.92 6.36 7.31
CA THR A 118 -8.11 5.15 7.30
C THR A 118 -7.71 4.82 5.85
N ARG A 119 -6.41 4.79 5.54
CA ARG A 119 -5.90 4.69 4.17
C ARG A 119 -4.62 3.87 4.10
N LEU A 120 -4.41 3.25 2.94
CA LEU A 120 -3.11 2.73 2.56
C LEU A 120 -2.14 3.92 2.41
N GLU A 121 -1.11 3.95 3.24
CA GLU A 121 -0.12 5.02 3.32
C GLU A 121 1.13 4.70 2.50
N SER A 122 1.62 3.47 2.57
CA SER A 122 2.91 3.11 1.95
C SER A 122 3.01 1.63 1.61
N PHE A 123 3.76 1.35 0.55
CA PHE A 123 4.26 0.02 0.21
C PHE A 123 5.76 -0.03 0.51
N VAL A 124 6.21 -1.05 1.22
CA VAL A 124 7.61 -1.26 1.58
C VAL A 124 8.13 -2.47 0.80
N PHE A 125 9.19 -2.26 0.04
CA PHE A 125 9.84 -3.32 -0.75
C PHE A 125 11.21 -3.63 -0.18
N THR A 126 11.56 -4.91 -0.21
CA THR A 126 12.93 -5.34 0.11
C THR A 126 13.91 -4.82 -0.94
N THR A 127 15.16 -4.62 -0.54
CA THR A 127 16.25 -4.28 -1.46
C THR A 127 17.54 -4.95 -0.99
N PRO A 128 18.35 -5.53 -1.90
CA PRO A 128 19.64 -6.09 -1.54
C PRO A 128 20.69 -5.00 -1.21
N ASP A 129 20.54 -3.79 -1.76
CA ASP A 129 21.43 -2.65 -1.50
C ASP A 129 20.63 -1.33 -1.45
N ILE A 130 20.35 -0.87 -0.23
CA ILE A 130 19.62 0.39 0.00
C ILE A 130 20.43 1.63 -0.40
N GLN A 131 21.76 1.58 -0.33
CA GLN A 131 22.60 2.75 -0.63
C GLN A 131 22.61 3.00 -2.13
N GLU A 132 22.77 1.94 -2.93
CA GLU A 132 22.69 2.01 -4.38
C GLU A 132 21.29 2.46 -4.83
N TYR A 133 20.23 1.83 -4.29
CA TYR A 133 18.85 2.19 -4.59
C TYR A 133 18.56 3.67 -4.31
N VAL A 134 18.92 4.19 -3.14
CA VAL A 134 18.69 5.59 -2.77
C VAL A 134 19.50 6.55 -3.65
N THR A 135 20.71 6.18 -4.04
CA THR A 135 21.56 7.03 -4.91
C THR A 135 20.90 7.21 -6.26
N ILE A 136 20.49 6.11 -6.91
CA ILE A 136 19.79 6.13 -8.20
C ILE A 136 18.47 6.94 -8.10
N GLN A 137 17.69 6.72 -7.03
CA GLN A 137 16.41 7.42 -6.87
C GLN A 137 16.58 8.93 -6.70
N LYS A 138 17.59 9.37 -5.95
CA LYS A 138 17.92 10.80 -5.80
C LYS A 138 18.33 11.45 -7.12
N GLU A 139 19.12 10.75 -7.94
CA GLU A 139 19.50 11.23 -9.28
C GLU A 139 18.28 11.41 -10.19
N ARG A 140 17.22 10.64 -9.95
CA ARG A 140 15.93 10.74 -10.64
C ARG A 140 14.98 11.78 -10.04
N GLY A 141 15.37 12.45 -8.95
CA GLY A 141 14.54 13.46 -8.28
C GLY A 141 13.39 12.89 -7.46
N ILE A 142 13.49 11.63 -7.03
CA ILE A 142 12.58 11.00 -6.05
C ILE A 142 13.07 11.27 -4.63
#